data_AF-A0A0D7QC17-F1
#
_entry.id   AF-A0A0D7QC17-F1
#
_cell.length_a   1.000
_cell.length_b   1.000
_cell.length_c   1.000
_cell.angle_alpha   90.00
_cell.angle_beta   90.00
_cell.angle_gamma   90.00
#
_symmetry.space_group_name_H-M   'P 1'
#
loop_
_entity.id
_entity.type
_entity.pdbx_description
1 polymer ?
#
loop_
_entity_poly.entity_id
_entity_poly.type
_entity_poly.pdbx_seq_one_letter_code
_entity_poly.pdbx_strand_id
1 'polypeptide(L)'
;MSTLVVTLAGCATAQLETAGSLASYDELGPADGLATKSKLRIDKADVLAARSVAIAPTAYSSAATTPGLSDKQRRVIANAIDRSLCIGLSDRFVVVTLGQPADLTAHVTITHVTITDAVVAGVSKAASIAPMFITSSVPIIVPRIPYGMGALSVEAEAKDASGRQRAAFVWARGADMLTSNARVAASGDAYDLAGEFGADFSKLLNTGENPFDHHLTLLTGQRVQSSLGGTPKYAACDAFGRIGITSLVGGKLGQPPEWTDDATPVVQ
;
A
#
# COMPACT_ATOMS: atom_id res chain seq x y z
N MET A 1 23.27 -2.71 -40.37
CA MET A 1 22.02 -2.96 -39.63
C MET A 1 22.15 -2.20 -38.33
N SER A 2 21.52 -1.03 -38.21
CA SER A 2 21.55 -0.24 -36.98
C SER A 2 20.59 -0.86 -35.97
N THR A 3 21.14 -1.45 -34.91
CA THR A 3 20.38 -1.92 -33.76
C THR A 3 19.93 -0.72 -32.96
N LEU A 4 18.64 -0.39 -33.06
CA LEU A 4 18.00 0.63 -32.23
C LEU A 4 17.78 0.02 -30.84
N VAL A 5 18.62 0.38 -29.87
CA VAL A 5 18.40 0.06 -28.46
C VAL A 5 17.33 1.01 -27.93
N VAL A 6 16.10 0.53 -27.79
CA VAL A 6 15.03 1.23 -27.11
C VAL A 6 15.27 1.09 -25.61
N THR A 7 15.76 2.14 -24.97
CA THR A 7 15.82 2.20 -23.50
C THR A 7 14.40 2.47 -22.99
N LEU A 8 13.79 1.48 -22.33
CA LEU A 8 12.53 1.62 -21.59
C LEU A 8 12.77 2.47 -20.32
N ALA A 9 12.90 3.79 -20.48
CA ALA A 9 12.93 4.74 -19.38
C ALA A 9 11.50 5.23 -19.11
N GLY A 10 10.72 4.47 -18.32
CA GLY A 10 9.30 4.76 -18.12
C GLY A 10 8.74 4.45 -16.74
N CYS A 11 9.57 4.21 -15.72
CA CYS A 11 9.10 3.97 -14.34
C CYS A 11 9.04 5.29 -13.56
N ALA A 12 7.96 5.51 -12.80
CA ALA A 12 7.91 6.65 -11.88
C ALA A 12 8.95 6.42 -10.77
N THR A 13 9.82 7.40 -10.54
CA THR A 13 10.79 7.34 -9.46
C THR A 13 10.20 7.98 -8.21
N ALA A 14 9.90 7.16 -7.21
CA ALA A 14 9.58 7.68 -5.88
C ALA A 14 10.88 8.03 -5.13
N GLN A 15 10.81 9.07 -4.31
CA GLN A 15 11.89 9.45 -3.41
C GLN A 15 11.52 9.00 -1.99
N LEU A 16 12.51 8.49 -1.26
CA LEU A 16 12.35 8.23 0.17
C LEU A 16 12.33 9.58 0.89
N GLU A 17 11.13 10.03 1.24
CA GLU A 17 10.92 11.28 1.98
C GLU A 17 10.67 10.99 3.46
N THR A 18 11.32 11.76 4.32
CA THR A 18 11.08 11.73 5.76
C THR A 18 10.30 12.96 6.22
N ALA A 19 9.33 12.76 7.12
CA ALA A 19 8.43 13.82 7.58
C ALA A 19 8.53 14.11 9.09
N GLY A 20 9.44 13.44 9.80
CA GLY A 20 9.59 13.57 11.24
C GLY A 20 8.50 12.86 12.05
N SER A 21 7.79 11.90 11.45
CA SER A 21 6.72 11.18 12.13
C SER A 21 7.20 10.01 13.00
N LEU A 22 8.41 9.51 12.74
CA LEU A 22 9.01 8.40 13.49
C LEU A 22 9.60 8.88 14.82
N ALA A 23 9.51 8.06 15.87
CA ALA A 23 10.15 8.36 17.16
C ALA A 23 11.69 8.43 17.06
N SER A 24 12.30 7.63 16.19
CA SER A 24 13.70 7.76 15.78
C SER A 24 13.88 7.31 14.33
N TYR A 25 14.90 7.86 13.68
CA TYR A 25 15.41 7.48 12.36
C TYR A 25 16.77 6.78 12.44
N ASP A 26 17.29 6.59 13.65
CA ASP A 26 18.59 6.00 13.88
C ASP A 26 18.59 4.53 13.44
N GLU A 27 19.74 4.07 12.93
CA GLU A 27 19.96 2.69 12.50
C GLU A 27 19.03 2.18 11.39
N LEU A 28 18.30 3.08 10.70
CA LEU A 28 17.57 2.75 9.49
C LEU A 28 18.54 2.30 8.39
N GLY A 29 18.60 0.99 8.15
CA GLY A 29 19.41 0.37 7.10
C GLY A 29 18.65 0.32 5.77
N PRO A 30 19.36 0.36 4.62
CA PRO A 30 18.72 0.17 3.31
C PRO A 30 18.15 -1.24 3.20
N ALA A 31 16.95 -1.34 2.62
CA ALA A 31 16.26 -2.60 2.39
C ALA A 31 15.44 -2.50 1.09
N ASP A 32 16.09 -2.15 -0.02
CA ASP A 32 15.38 -1.94 -1.28
C ASP A 32 14.84 -3.25 -1.86
N GLY A 33 13.63 -3.19 -2.43
CA GLY A 33 13.08 -4.22 -3.30
C GLY A 33 13.37 -3.92 -4.77
N LEU A 34 12.86 -4.75 -5.69
CA LEU A 34 13.09 -4.55 -7.13
C LEU A 34 12.57 -3.20 -7.66
N ALA A 35 11.39 -2.78 -7.19
CA ALA A 35 10.74 -1.53 -7.59
C ALA A 35 10.51 -0.55 -6.41
N THR A 36 10.71 -1.04 -5.19
CA THR A 36 10.46 -0.30 -3.95
C THR A 36 11.76 0.18 -3.36
N LYS A 37 11.85 1.47 -3.04
CA LYS A 37 12.94 2.00 -2.23
C LYS A 37 12.54 1.95 -0.76
N SER A 38 13.41 1.48 0.12
CA SER A 38 13.09 1.45 1.53
C SER A 38 14.30 1.55 2.46
N LYS A 39 14.03 2.03 3.67
CA LYS A 39 14.92 1.87 4.82
C LYS A 39 14.13 1.36 6.00
N LEU A 40 14.71 0.43 6.77
CA LEU A 40 14.05 -0.13 7.93
C LEU A 40 15.00 -0.35 9.10
N ARG A 41 14.41 -0.40 10.30
CA ARG A 41 15.03 -0.85 11.55
C ARG A 41 14.04 -1.78 12.23
N ILE A 42 14.50 -2.88 12.80
CA ILE A 42 13.63 -3.80 13.54
C ILE A 42 14.32 -4.45 14.72
N ASP A 43 13.71 -4.33 15.89
CA ASP A 43 14.05 -5.10 17.08
C ASP A 43 13.37 -6.48 16.97
N LYS A 44 14.00 -7.40 16.22
CA LYS A 44 13.41 -8.71 15.86
C LYS A 44 12.87 -9.49 17.06
N ALA A 45 13.62 -9.54 18.16
CA ALA A 45 13.21 -10.28 19.36
C ALA A 45 11.92 -9.72 19.97
N ASP A 46 11.82 -8.39 20.09
CA ASP A 46 10.66 -7.72 20.69
C ASP A 46 9.43 -7.84 19.78
N VAL A 47 9.60 -7.64 18.47
CA VAL A 47 8.50 -7.76 17.50
C VAL A 47 7.96 -9.18 17.44
N LEU A 48 8.82 -10.20 17.46
CA LEU A 48 8.39 -11.60 17.42
C LEU A 48 7.80 -12.09 18.76
N ALA A 49 8.14 -11.46 19.87
CA ALA A 49 7.54 -11.75 21.18
C ALA A 49 6.11 -11.19 21.32
N ALA A 50 5.78 -10.09 20.63
CA ALA A 50 4.47 -9.46 20.65
C ALA A 50 3.38 -10.37 20.05
N ARG A 51 2.20 -10.42 20.68
CA ARG A 51 1.06 -11.26 20.28
C ARG A 51 -0.12 -10.47 19.76
N SER A 52 -0.28 -9.23 20.21
CA SER A 52 -1.39 -8.36 19.87
C SER A 52 -0.92 -7.05 19.24
N VAL A 53 -1.75 -6.50 18.37
CA VAL A 53 -1.46 -5.23 17.70
C VAL A 53 -2.71 -4.36 17.59
N ALA A 54 -2.55 -3.07 17.89
CA ALA A 54 -3.51 -2.04 17.53
C ALA A 54 -2.98 -1.27 16.31
N ILE A 55 -3.89 -0.72 15.50
CA ILE A 55 -3.54 0.10 14.33
C ILE A 55 -4.12 1.48 14.56
N ALA A 56 -3.26 2.49 14.63
CA ALA A 56 -3.69 3.87 14.60
C ALA A 56 -4.06 4.25 13.16
N PRO A 57 -5.16 5.02 12.93
CA PRO A 57 -5.54 5.46 11.59
C PRO A 57 -4.39 6.17 10.89
N THR A 58 -4.18 5.85 9.62
CA THR A 58 -3.10 6.46 8.82
C THR A 58 -3.30 7.97 8.70
N ALA A 59 -2.25 8.72 9.01
CA ALA A 59 -2.24 10.18 8.90
C ALA A 59 -1.52 10.65 7.62
N TYR A 60 -1.72 11.92 7.26
CA TYR A 60 -0.91 12.63 6.28
C TYR A 60 0.04 13.57 7.01
N SER A 61 1.30 13.63 6.58
CA SER A 61 2.21 14.69 7.02
C SER A 61 1.71 16.05 6.52
N SER A 62 2.16 17.13 7.15
CA SER A 62 1.90 18.49 6.67
C SER A 62 2.44 18.71 5.24
N ALA A 63 3.58 18.08 4.92
CA ALA A 63 4.20 18.13 3.59
C ALA A 63 3.43 17.31 2.53
N ALA A 64 2.67 16.29 2.93
CA ALA A 64 1.87 15.45 2.03
C ALA A 64 0.57 16.12 1.52
N THR A 65 0.43 17.44 1.72
CA THR A 65 -0.70 18.21 1.23
C THR A 65 -0.57 18.43 -0.29
N THR A 66 -0.84 17.40 -1.08
CA THR A 66 -0.79 17.49 -2.55
C THR A 66 -2.01 18.24 -3.10
N PRO A 67 -1.85 19.41 -3.75
CA PRO A 67 -2.95 20.04 -4.49
C PRO A 67 -3.51 19.06 -5.54
N GLY A 68 -4.83 18.97 -5.66
CA GLY A 68 -5.49 18.11 -6.65
C GLY A 68 -6.03 16.77 -6.14
N LEU A 69 -5.82 16.40 -4.86
CA LEU A 69 -6.58 15.33 -4.20
C LEU A 69 -7.68 15.90 -3.32
N SER A 70 -8.91 15.42 -3.52
CA SER A 70 -10.04 15.69 -2.63
C SER A 70 -9.89 14.96 -1.29
N ASP A 71 -10.60 15.42 -0.26
CA ASP A 71 -10.58 14.76 1.06
C ASP A 71 -11.07 13.30 0.99
N LYS A 72 -12.03 13.01 0.10
CA LYS A 72 -12.52 11.64 -0.10
C LYS A 72 -11.41 10.74 -0.67
N GLN A 73 -10.66 11.24 -1.66
CA GLN A 73 -9.54 10.50 -2.25
C GLN A 73 -8.41 10.26 -1.23
N ARG A 74 -8.11 11.25 -0.39
CA ARG A 74 -7.15 11.09 0.71
C ARG A 74 -7.57 9.99 1.69
N ARG A 75 -8.85 10.01 2.10
CA ARG A 75 -9.39 8.97 3.00
C ARG A 75 -9.30 7.58 2.39
N VAL A 76 -9.60 7.43 1.10
CA VAL A 76 -9.53 6.13 0.42
C VAL A 76 -8.11 5.57 0.39
N ILE A 77 -7.09 6.41 0.18
CA ILE A 77 -5.69 5.99 0.21
C ILE A 77 -5.28 5.59 1.65
N ALA A 78 -5.60 6.41 2.65
CA ALA A 78 -5.31 6.10 4.06
C ALA A 78 -6.00 4.80 4.53
N ASN A 79 -7.29 4.64 4.23
CA ASN A 79 -8.05 3.44 4.56
C ASN A 79 -7.49 2.20 3.85
N ALA A 80 -6.94 2.34 2.64
CA ALA A 80 -6.30 1.23 1.93
C ALA A 80 -5.05 0.72 2.65
N ILE A 81 -4.23 1.63 3.20
CA ILE A 81 -3.10 1.28 4.06
C ILE A 81 -3.59 0.52 5.30
N ASP A 82 -4.52 1.14 6.05
CA ASP A 82 -4.97 0.59 7.33
C ASP A 82 -5.63 -0.78 7.15
N ARG A 83 -6.44 -0.94 6.11
CA ARG A 83 -7.09 -2.21 5.76
C ARG A 83 -6.07 -3.28 5.36
N SER A 84 -5.12 -2.95 4.50
CA SER A 84 -4.06 -3.88 4.09
C SER A 84 -3.22 -4.32 5.28
N LEU A 85 -2.85 -3.37 6.14
CA LEU A 85 -2.12 -3.61 7.38
C LEU A 85 -2.92 -4.51 8.33
N CYS A 86 -4.22 -4.25 8.52
CA CYS A 86 -5.07 -5.05 9.40
C CYS A 86 -5.19 -6.50 8.92
N ILE A 87 -5.47 -6.70 7.62
CA ILE A 87 -5.53 -8.04 7.01
C ILE A 87 -4.17 -8.72 7.10
N GLY A 88 -3.09 -8.00 6.82
CA GLY A 88 -1.75 -8.55 6.79
C GLY A 88 -1.25 -8.99 8.17
N LEU A 89 -1.39 -8.13 9.19
CA LEU A 89 -1.01 -8.43 10.57
C LEU A 89 -1.87 -9.53 11.20
N SER A 90 -3.12 -9.68 10.76
CA SER A 90 -4.02 -10.72 11.23
C SER A 90 -3.53 -12.16 11.01
N ASP A 91 -2.54 -12.36 10.14
CA ASP A 91 -1.90 -13.66 9.94
C ASP A 91 -1.22 -14.17 11.21
N ARG A 92 -0.59 -13.28 11.99
CA ARG A 92 0.12 -13.65 13.23
C ARG A 92 -0.48 -13.02 14.47
N PHE A 93 -0.80 -11.74 14.43
CA PHE A 93 -1.23 -10.99 15.59
C PHE A 93 -2.72 -11.17 15.87
N VAL A 94 -3.08 -10.98 17.13
CA VAL A 94 -4.44 -10.62 17.54
C VAL A 94 -4.62 -9.13 17.30
N VAL A 95 -5.41 -8.75 16.30
CA VAL A 95 -5.67 -7.33 16.03
C VAL A 95 -6.79 -6.85 16.95
N VAL A 96 -6.49 -5.84 17.76
CA VAL A 96 -7.42 -5.26 18.73
C VAL A 96 -7.83 -3.85 18.31
N THR A 97 -8.99 -3.40 18.81
CA THR A 97 -9.46 -2.03 18.63
C THR A 97 -8.48 -1.05 19.26
N LEU A 98 -8.25 0.09 18.60
CA LEU A 98 -7.42 1.16 19.15
C LEU A 98 -7.92 1.57 20.55
N GLY A 99 -6.98 1.84 21.47
CA GLY A 99 -7.29 2.17 22.88
C GLY A 99 -7.45 0.96 23.79
N GLN A 100 -7.60 -0.25 23.25
CA GLN A 100 -7.43 -1.48 24.04
C GLN A 100 -5.94 -1.78 24.25
N PRO A 101 -5.58 -2.52 25.33
CA PRO A 101 -4.20 -2.97 25.53
C PRO A 101 -3.71 -3.82 24.35
N ALA A 102 -2.55 -3.45 23.80
CA ALA A 102 -1.87 -4.17 22.73
C ALA A 102 -0.37 -4.20 23.01
N ASP A 103 0.30 -5.28 22.60
CA ASP A 103 1.76 -5.40 22.71
C ASP A 103 2.48 -4.42 21.78
N LEU A 104 1.90 -4.17 20.60
CA LEU A 104 2.35 -3.19 19.63
C LEU A 104 1.22 -2.27 19.17
N THR A 105 1.53 -1.01 18.86
CA THR A 105 0.66 -0.10 18.12
C THR A 105 1.39 0.34 16.85
N ALA A 106 0.78 0.06 15.70
CA ALA A 106 1.30 0.50 14.41
C ALA A 106 0.81 1.93 14.11
N HIS A 107 1.74 2.79 13.72
CA HIS A 107 1.49 4.15 13.26
C HIS A 107 2.02 4.28 11.84
N VAL A 108 1.23 4.92 10.98
CA VAL A 108 1.60 5.16 9.60
C VAL A 108 1.31 6.62 9.23
N THR A 109 2.25 7.24 8.55
CA THR A 109 2.16 8.60 8.03
C THR A 109 2.52 8.61 6.56
N ILE A 110 1.57 9.02 5.71
CA ILE A 110 1.85 9.30 4.30
C ILE A 110 2.67 10.59 4.24
N THR A 111 3.87 10.52 3.66
CA THR A 111 4.79 11.66 3.55
C THR A 111 4.70 12.36 2.21
N HIS A 112 4.38 11.61 1.15
CA HIS A 112 4.22 12.15 -0.19
C HIS A 112 3.21 11.37 -1.02
N VAL A 113 2.45 12.08 -1.86
CA VAL A 113 1.64 11.47 -2.92
C VAL A 113 1.84 12.23 -4.23
N THR A 114 2.29 11.51 -5.27
CA THR A 114 2.24 11.98 -6.65
C THR A 114 0.92 11.52 -7.27
N ILE A 115 0.12 12.47 -7.77
CA ILE A 115 -1.18 12.15 -8.39
C ILE A 115 -1.00 11.47 -9.74
N THR A 116 -1.92 10.56 -10.06
CA THR A 116 -2.06 9.99 -11.40
C THR A 116 -2.72 11.01 -12.34
N ASP A 117 -2.26 11.10 -13.59
CA ASP A 117 -2.99 11.80 -14.64
C ASP A 117 -4.17 10.93 -15.10
N ALA A 118 -5.37 11.29 -14.66
CA ALA A 118 -6.58 10.53 -14.95
C ALA A 118 -6.90 10.45 -16.46
N VAL A 119 -6.50 11.44 -17.26
CA VAL A 119 -6.73 11.43 -18.72
C VAL A 119 -5.82 10.39 -19.37
N VAL A 120 -4.54 10.40 -19.00
CA VAL A 120 -3.54 9.45 -19.53
C VAL A 120 -3.82 8.03 -19.05
N ALA A 121 -4.27 7.87 -17.81
CA ALA A 121 -4.73 6.58 -17.28
C ALA A 121 -5.98 6.07 -18.03
N GLY A 122 -6.92 6.96 -18.38
CA GLY A 122 -8.07 6.65 -19.22
C GLY A 122 -7.70 6.13 -20.62
N VAL A 123 -6.74 6.79 -21.28
CA VAL A 123 -6.21 6.35 -22.58
C VAL A 123 -5.49 5.00 -22.45
N SER A 124 -4.65 4.85 -21.43
CA SER A 124 -3.97 3.58 -21.14
C SER A 124 -4.97 2.43 -20.95
N LYS A 125 -6.08 2.70 -20.25
CA LYS A 125 -7.13 1.70 -20.04
C LYS A 125 -7.86 1.35 -21.34
N ALA A 126 -8.23 2.34 -22.14
CA ALA A 126 -8.85 2.13 -23.45
C ALA A 126 -7.95 1.35 -24.41
N ALA A 127 -6.63 1.56 -24.36
CA ALA A 127 -5.67 0.77 -25.11
C ALA A 127 -5.58 -0.68 -24.60
N SER A 128 -5.64 -0.89 -23.27
CA SER A 128 -5.55 -2.23 -22.66
C SER A 128 -6.74 -3.15 -22.94
N ILE A 129 -7.91 -2.59 -23.27
CA ILE A 129 -9.11 -3.38 -23.61
C ILE A 129 -9.14 -3.82 -25.09
N ALA A 130 -8.37 -3.17 -25.97
CA ALA A 130 -8.37 -3.49 -27.40
C ALA A 130 -7.89 -4.92 -27.71
N PRO A 131 -6.86 -5.47 -27.04
CA PRO A 131 -6.41 -6.85 -27.27
C PRO A 131 -7.34 -7.93 -26.70
N MET A 132 -8.27 -7.61 -25.79
CA MET A 132 -9.21 -8.61 -25.25
C MET A 132 -10.19 -9.14 -26.30
N PHE A 133 -10.35 -8.46 -27.44
CA PHE A 133 -11.16 -8.90 -28.57
C PHE A 133 -10.38 -9.75 -29.60
N ILE A 134 -9.07 -9.95 -29.38
CA ILE A 134 -8.17 -10.65 -30.29
C ILE A 134 -7.69 -11.92 -29.58
N THR A 135 -8.34 -13.02 -29.92
CA THR A 135 -8.13 -14.42 -29.49
C THR A 135 -6.74 -14.77 -28.95
N SER A 136 -6.65 -15.25 -27.70
CA SER A 136 -5.83 -16.40 -27.27
C SER A 136 -6.00 -16.65 -25.76
N SER A 137 -5.94 -17.90 -25.33
CA SER A 137 -6.01 -18.38 -23.94
C SER A 137 -4.78 -18.04 -23.08
N VAL A 138 -3.97 -17.06 -23.50
CA VAL A 138 -2.78 -16.57 -22.80
C VAL A 138 -3.06 -15.14 -22.34
N PRO A 139 -2.89 -14.80 -21.05
CA PRO A 139 -3.07 -13.44 -20.57
C PRO A 139 -2.05 -12.51 -21.24
N ILE A 140 -2.51 -11.68 -22.18
CA ILE A 140 -1.69 -10.64 -22.81
C ILE A 140 -1.55 -9.50 -21.80
N ILE A 141 -0.36 -9.32 -21.24
CA ILE A 141 -0.02 -8.15 -20.43
C ILE A 141 0.15 -6.98 -21.40
N VAL A 142 -0.78 -6.03 -21.39
CA VAL A 142 -0.67 -4.79 -22.16
C VAL A 142 -0.03 -3.73 -21.28
N PRO A 143 1.19 -3.26 -21.60
CA PRO A 143 1.85 -2.22 -20.81
C PRO A 143 1.03 -0.93 -20.81
N ARG A 144 0.89 -0.27 -19.65
CA ARG A 144 0.29 1.08 -19.57
C ARG A 144 1.26 2.13 -20.11
N ILE A 145 0.73 3.30 -20.46
CA ILE A 145 1.54 4.42 -20.94
C ILE A 145 2.48 4.88 -19.80
N PRO A 146 3.79 5.11 -20.07
CA PRO A 146 4.79 5.52 -19.06
C PRO A 146 4.69 7.00 -18.69
N TYR A 147 3.48 7.54 -18.60
CA TYR A 147 3.29 8.96 -18.36
C TYR A 147 2.14 9.19 -17.38
N GLY A 148 2.26 10.24 -16.57
CA GLY A 148 1.25 10.61 -15.58
C GLY A 148 1.04 9.54 -14.49
N MET A 149 2.09 8.80 -14.14
CA MET A 149 2.00 7.75 -13.11
C MET A 149 2.18 8.35 -11.72
N GLY A 150 1.37 7.88 -10.78
CA GLY A 150 1.46 8.26 -9.39
C GLY A 150 2.55 7.50 -8.63
N ALA A 151 2.82 7.99 -7.43
CA ALA A 151 3.79 7.44 -6.50
C ALA A 151 3.33 7.71 -5.07
N LEU A 152 3.81 6.89 -4.14
CA LEU A 152 3.48 6.98 -2.73
C LEU A 152 4.76 6.84 -1.90
N SER A 153 4.91 7.73 -0.92
CA SER A 153 5.96 7.66 0.10
C SER A 153 5.33 7.68 1.48
N VAL A 154 5.82 6.82 2.36
CA VAL A 154 5.21 6.52 3.65
C VAL A 154 6.30 6.28 4.70
N GLU A 155 6.02 6.75 5.91
CA GLU A 155 6.74 6.41 7.13
C GLU A 155 5.83 5.58 8.03
N ALA A 156 6.38 4.55 8.64
CA ALA A 156 5.66 3.78 9.64
C ALA A 156 6.55 3.31 10.77
N GLU A 157 5.94 3.12 11.92
CA GLU A 157 6.58 2.53 13.08
C GLU A 157 5.62 1.64 13.86
N ALA A 158 6.18 0.64 14.53
CA ALA A 158 5.47 -0.11 15.56
C ALA A 158 6.08 0.24 16.92
N LYS A 159 5.24 0.74 17.82
CA LYS A 159 5.62 1.08 19.20
C LYS A 159 5.11 0.03 20.17
N ASP A 160 5.89 -0.30 21.18
CA ASP A 160 5.39 -1.12 22.29
C ASP A 160 4.49 -0.32 23.25
N ALA A 161 3.94 -1.00 24.26
CA ALA A 161 3.10 -0.38 25.28
C ALA A 161 3.79 0.74 26.10
N SER A 162 5.13 0.81 26.08
CA SER A 162 5.90 1.90 26.70
C SER A 162 6.17 3.08 25.75
N GLY A 163 5.69 3.00 24.51
CA GLY A 163 5.92 3.99 23.46
C GLY A 163 7.27 3.85 22.76
N ARG A 164 8.05 2.80 23.05
CA ARG A 164 9.35 2.58 22.41
C ARG A 164 9.17 1.99 21.02
N GLN A 165 9.85 2.58 20.05
CA GLN A 165 9.84 2.12 18.67
C GLN A 165 10.59 0.79 18.51
N ARG A 166 9.87 -0.27 18.13
CA ARG A 166 10.38 -1.63 17.91
C ARG A 166 10.55 -1.98 16.44
N ALA A 167 9.87 -1.26 15.55
CA ALA A 167 10.14 -1.29 14.13
C ALA A 167 9.94 0.10 13.54
N ALA A 168 10.70 0.41 12.51
CA ALA A 168 10.58 1.61 11.71
C ALA A 168 10.75 1.26 10.24
N PHE A 169 9.97 1.91 9.37
CA PHE A 169 9.96 1.65 7.95
C PHE A 169 9.69 2.93 7.18
N VAL A 170 10.65 3.34 6.35
CA VAL A 170 10.48 4.40 5.36
C VAL A 170 10.40 3.71 4.01
N TRP A 171 9.31 3.92 3.29
CA TRP A 171 8.98 3.19 2.08
C TRP A 171 8.55 4.16 0.99
N ALA A 172 9.03 3.94 -0.24
CA ALA A 172 8.63 4.74 -1.38
C ALA A 172 8.59 3.88 -2.64
N ARG A 173 7.49 3.97 -3.38
CA ARG A 173 7.34 3.27 -4.66
C ARG A 173 6.55 4.13 -5.64
N GLY A 174 6.97 4.08 -6.90
CA GLY A 174 6.21 4.63 -8.02
C GLY A 174 5.46 3.52 -8.74
N ALA A 175 4.31 3.86 -9.32
CA ALA A 175 3.63 2.93 -10.21
C ALA A 175 4.48 2.67 -11.47
N ASP A 176 4.34 1.47 -12.02
CA ASP A 176 5.12 1.00 -13.16
C ASP A 176 4.23 0.54 -14.31
N MET A 177 4.83 0.41 -15.49
CA MET A 177 4.08 0.17 -16.72
C MET A 177 3.52 -1.25 -16.87
N LEU A 178 4.04 -2.22 -16.11
CA LEU A 178 3.86 -3.64 -16.37
C LEU A 178 2.95 -4.30 -15.35
N THR A 179 3.07 -3.91 -14.09
CA THR A 179 2.42 -4.57 -12.95
C THR A 179 1.35 -3.70 -12.30
N SER A 180 1.37 -2.38 -12.52
CA SER A 180 0.36 -1.47 -11.95
C SER A 180 -0.90 -1.36 -12.81
N ASN A 181 -2.06 -1.24 -12.17
CA ASN A 181 -3.35 -1.06 -12.85
C ASN A 181 -3.57 0.41 -13.23
N ALA A 182 -3.83 0.70 -14.50
CA ALA A 182 -4.26 2.03 -14.91
C ALA A 182 -5.70 2.30 -14.42
N ARG A 183 -5.83 3.06 -13.32
CA ARG A 183 -7.12 3.55 -12.80
C ARG A 183 -7.34 5.00 -13.23
N VAL A 184 -8.53 5.31 -13.72
CA VAL A 184 -8.91 6.63 -14.25
C VAL A 184 -9.23 7.61 -13.11
N ALA A 185 -8.29 7.79 -12.18
CA ALA A 185 -8.44 8.66 -11.02
C ALA A 185 -7.08 9.17 -10.53
N ALA A 186 -7.05 10.41 -10.03
CA ALA A 186 -5.84 11.01 -9.46
C ALA A 186 -5.27 10.25 -8.25
N SER A 187 -6.16 9.57 -7.51
CA SER A 187 -5.86 8.68 -6.37
C SER A 187 -5.40 7.28 -6.78
N GLY A 188 -5.56 6.90 -8.06
CA GLY A 188 -5.56 5.52 -8.53
C GLY A 188 -4.30 4.75 -8.17
N ASP A 189 -3.14 5.25 -8.61
CA ASP A 189 -1.86 4.59 -8.34
C ASP A 189 -1.52 4.60 -6.85
N ALA A 190 -1.76 5.72 -6.16
CA ALA A 190 -1.50 5.85 -4.73
C ALA A 190 -2.35 4.88 -3.89
N TYR A 191 -3.59 4.60 -4.30
CA TYR A 191 -4.46 3.63 -3.64
C TYR A 191 -3.94 2.19 -3.79
N ASP A 192 -3.49 1.80 -4.98
CA ASP A 192 -2.92 0.46 -5.19
C ASP A 192 -1.59 0.31 -4.45
N LEU A 193 -0.72 1.33 -4.50
CA LEU A 193 0.55 1.39 -3.76
C LEU A 193 0.36 1.38 -2.24
N ALA A 194 -0.72 1.98 -1.73
CA ALA A 194 -1.09 1.92 -0.31
C ALA A 194 -1.36 0.48 0.15
N GLY A 195 -2.03 -0.31 -0.69
CA GLY A 195 -2.23 -1.73 -0.44
C GLY A 195 -0.91 -2.50 -0.36
N GLU A 196 0.02 -2.24 -1.28
CA GLU A 196 1.34 -2.86 -1.31
C GLU A 196 2.19 -2.50 -0.09
N PHE A 197 2.24 -1.21 0.27
CA PHE A 197 2.91 -0.74 1.48
C PHE A 197 2.39 -1.48 2.74
N GLY A 198 1.07 -1.57 2.91
CA GLY A 198 0.47 -2.25 4.05
C GLY A 198 0.84 -3.74 4.12
N ALA A 199 0.98 -4.40 2.96
CA ALA A 199 1.42 -5.79 2.87
C ALA A 199 2.90 -5.96 3.25
N ASP A 200 3.77 -5.08 2.76
CA ASP A 200 5.20 -5.09 3.06
C ASP A 200 5.45 -4.82 4.56
N PHE A 201 4.81 -3.81 5.13
CA PHE A 201 4.98 -3.50 6.55
C PHE A 201 4.40 -4.60 7.44
N SER A 202 3.27 -5.19 7.06
CA SER A 202 2.73 -6.38 7.74
C SER A 202 3.71 -7.54 7.70
N LYS A 203 4.35 -7.79 6.55
CA LYS A 203 5.34 -8.86 6.41
C LYS A 203 6.53 -8.60 7.34
N LEU A 204 7.08 -7.38 7.34
CA LEU A 204 8.15 -6.97 8.26
C LEU A 204 7.79 -7.28 9.72
N LEU A 205 6.60 -6.90 10.18
CA LEU A 205 6.17 -7.14 11.56
C LEU A 205 5.83 -8.61 11.85
N ASN A 206 5.33 -9.35 10.87
CA ASN A 206 5.00 -10.76 11.04
C ASN A 206 6.26 -11.63 11.12
N THR A 207 7.30 -11.34 10.33
CA THR A 207 8.52 -12.16 10.23
C THR A 207 9.69 -11.62 11.05
N GLY A 208 9.69 -10.33 11.39
CA GLY A 208 10.83 -9.68 12.01
C GLY A 208 12.01 -9.50 11.05
N GLU A 209 11.77 -9.57 9.74
CA GLU A 209 12.80 -9.63 8.68
C GLU A 209 12.46 -8.68 7.53
N ASN A 210 13.42 -8.42 6.65
CA ASN A 210 13.21 -7.59 5.48
C ASN A 210 12.06 -8.15 4.61
N PRO A 211 11.01 -7.35 4.33
CA PRO A 211 9.85 -7.84 3.58
C PRO A 211 10.16 -8.19 2.12
N PHE A 212 11.30 -7.74 1.58
CA PHE A 212 11.68 -8.00 0.19
C PHE A 212 12.53 -9.26 -0.01
N ASP A 213 12.98 -9.89 1.09
CA ASP A 213 13.71 -11.14 0.99
C ASP A 213 12.78 -12.29 0.55
N HIS A 214 13.34 -13.21 -0.24
CA HIS A 214 12.64 -14.31 -0.93
C HIS A 214 12.15 -15.43 0.02
N HIS A 215 11.41 -15.07 1.05
CA HIS A 215 10.69 -16.00 1.91
C HIS A 215 9.30 -16.26 1.37
N LEU A 216 8.87 -17.52 1.41
CA LEU A 216 7.51 -17.92 1.05
C LEU A 216 6.51 -17.18 1.96
N THR A 217 5.79 -16.22 1.40
CA THR A 217 4.69 -15.57 2.11
C THR A 217 3.57 -16.59 2.27
N LEU A 218 3.16 -16.85 3.51
CA LEU A 218 2.05 -17.75 3.79
C LEU A 218 0.75 -17.08 3.31
N LEU A 219 0.21 -17.55 2.18
CA LEU A 219 -1.09 -17.12 1.69
C LEU A 219 -2.17 -17.80 2.54
N THR A 220 -2.62 -17.14 3.60
CA THR A 220 -3.71 -17.65 4.43
C THR A 220 -5.04 -17.54 3.68
N GLY A 221 -5.93 -18.53 3.86
CA GLY A 221 -7.27 -18.48 3.24
C GLY A 221 -8.06 -17.23 3.66
N GLN A 222 -7.85 -16.77 4.89
CA GLN A 222 -8.43 -15.53 5.40
C GLN A 222 -7.94 -14.29 4.67
N ARG A 223 -6.63 -14.18 4.39
CA ARG A 223 -6.07 -13.07 3.61
C ARG A 223 -6.67 -13.04 2.21
N VAL A 224 -6.81 -14.20 1.56
CA VAL A 224 -7.46 -14.31 0.25
C VAL A 224 -8.94 -13.89 0.33
N GLN A 225 -9.67 -14.37 1.33
CA GLN A 225 -11.08 -14.01 1.49
C GLN A 225 -11.27 -12.51 1.75
N SER A 226 -10.46 -11.93 2.64
CA SER A 226 -10.57 -10.51 3.04
C SER A 226 -10.12 -9.56 1.94
N SER A 227 -9.07 -9.91 1.18
CA SER A 227 -8.64 -9.12 0.02
C SER A 227 -9.68 -9.13 -1.11
N LEU A 228 -10.52 -10.17 -1.15
CA LEU A 228 -11.67 -10.26 -2.06
C LEU A 228 -12.96 -9.65 -1.50
N GLY A 229 -12.88 -8.89 -0.40
CA GLY A 229 -14.04 -8.21 0.18
C GLY A 229 -14.88 -9.02 1.14
N GLY A 230 -14.42 -10.22 1.53
CA GLY A 230 -15.01 -11.00 2.59
C GLY A 230 -14.75 -10.41 3.99
N THR A 231 -15.46 -10.95 4.98
CA THR A 231 -15.34 -10.52 6.38
C THR A 231 -13.91 -10.70 6.91
N PRO A 232 -13.31 -9.69 7.58
CA PRO A 232 -11.98 -9.81 8.16
C PRO A 232 -11.95 -10.75 9.36
N LYS A 233 -10.73 -11.18 9.76
CA LYS A 233 -10.52 -12.12 10.87
C LYS A 233 -10.95 -11.54 12.21
N TYR A 234 -10.71 -10.24 12.39
CA TYR A 234 -11.02 -9.49 13.59
C TYR A 234 -11.95 -8.33 13.24
N ALA A 235 -12.98 -8.12 14.06
CA ALA A 235 -13.93 -7.01 13.89
C ALA A 235 -13.26 -5.63 13.96
N ALA A 236 -12.10 -5.51 14.63
CA ALA A 236 -11.31 -4.29 14.65
C ALA A 236 -10.96 -3.79 13.23
N CYS A 237 -10.81 -4.70 12.25
CA CYS A 237 -10.53 -4.31 10.86
C CYS A 237 -11.72 -3.66 10.15
N ASP A 238 -12.95 -3.85 10.63
CA ASP A 238 -14.13 -3.22 10.00
C ASP A 238 -14.11 -1.69 10.14
N ALA A 239 -13.36 -1.15 11.11
CA ALA A 239 -13.17 0.29 11.28
C ALA A 239 -12.46 0.96 10.08
N PHE A 240 -11.72 0.18 9.27
CA PHE A 240 -10.98 0.67 8.09
C PHE A 240 -11.76 0.45 6.78
N GLY A 241 -13.05 0.11 6.88
CA GLY A 241 -13.93 -0.16 5.74
C GLY A 241 -13.61 -1.48 5.04
N ARG A 242 -14.42 -1.83 4.03
CA ARG A 242 -14.28 -3.08 3.26
C ARG A 242 -14.12 -2.79 1.78
N ILE A 243 -13.32 -3.63 1.10
CA ILE A 243 -13.31 -3.65 -0.36
C ILE A 243 -14.61 -4.32 -0.79
N GLY A 244 -15.58 -3.59 -1.36
CA GLY A 244 -16.80 -4.23 -1.86
C GLY A 244 -16.51 -5.20 -3.02
N ILE A 245 -17.39 -6.19 -3.24
CA ILE A 245 -17.36 -7.04 -4.45
C ILE A 245 -17.37 -6.23 -5.76
N THR A 246 -17.96 -5.03 -5.73
CA THR A 246 -17.95 -4.05 -6.82
C THR A 246 -16.57 -3.43 -7.08
N SER A 247 -15.70 -3.38 -6.07
CA SER A 247 -14.36 -2.78 -6.13
C SER A 247 -13.35 -3.67 -6.85
N LEU A 248 -13.50 -5.00 -6.77
CA LEU A 248 -12.69 -5.94 -7.55
C LEU A 248 -12.97 -5.84 -9.06
N VAL A 249 -14.25 -5.82 -9.43
CA VAL A 249 -14.66 -5.67 -10.83
C VAL A 249 -14.36 -4.25 -11.31
N GLY A 250 -14.63 -3.24 -10.49
CA GLY A 250 -14.35 -1.84 -10.78
C GLY A 250 -12.87 -1.56 -10.98
N GLY A 251 -11.99 -2.10 -10.14
CA GLY A 251 -10.54 -1.98 -10.30
C GLY A 251 -10.04 -2.62 -11.59
N LYS A 252 -10.55 -3.80 -11.96
CA LYS A 252 -10.26 -4.41 -13.28
C LYS A 252 -10.75 -3.57 -14.46
N LEU A 253 -11.80 -2.79 -14.27
CA LEU A 253 -12.32 -1.84 -15.26
C LEU A 253 -11.64 -0.46 -15.20
N GLY A 254 -10.70 -0.24 -14.27
CA GLY A 254 -10.00 1.03 -14.10
C GLY A 254 -10.85 2.11 -13.43
N GLN A 255 -11.92 1.75 -12.73
CA GLN A 255 -12.80 2.70 -12.05
C GLN A 255 -12.06 3.44 -10.91
N PRO A 256 -12.42 4.70 -10.65
CA PRO A 256 -11.91 5.46 -9.51
C PRO A 256 -12.10 4.73 -8.17
N PRO A 257 -11.05 4.62 -7.33
CA PRO A 257 -11.15 4.00 -6.01
C PRO A 257 -12.27 4.60 -5.15
N GLU A 258 -12.44 5.91 -5.18
CA GLU A 258 -13.47 6.62 -4.43
C GLU A 258 -14.92 6.33 -4.86
N TRP A 259 -15.12 5.57 -5.94
CA TRP A 259 -16.46 5.09 -6.33
C TRP A 259 -16.77 3.72 -5.76
N THR A 260 -15.74 2.95 -5.38
CA THR A 260 -15.88 1.55 -4.99
C THR A 260 -15.38 1.26 -3.57
N ASP A 261 -14.64 2.19 -2.98
CA ASP A 261 -14.33 2.28 -1.55
C ASP A 261 -15.26 3.32 -0.92
N ASP A 262 -15.92 2.95 0.18
CA ASP A 262 -16.91 3.79 0.85
C ASP A 262 -16.28 5.05 1.50
N ALA A 263 -14.94 5.10 1.60
CA ALA A 263 -14.20 6.22 2.18
C ALA A 263 -14.67 6.57 3.59
N THR A 264 -15.21 5.59 4.33
CA THR A 264 -15.81 5.79 5.64
C THR A 264 -14.77 6.39 6.58
N PRO A 265 -15.08 7.48 7.28
CA PRO A 265 -14.18 8.01 8.31
C PRO A 265 -13.94 6.94 9.37
N VAL A 266 -12.67 6.68 9.69
CA VAL A 266 -12.32 5.77 10.79
C VAL A 266 -12.76 6.44 12.09
N VAL A 267 -13.70 5.81 12.80
CA VAL A 267 -14.16 6.29 14.10
C VAL A 267 -13.10 5.93 15.13
N GLN A 268 -12.56 6.95 15.82
CA GLN A 268 -11.59 6.80 16.90
C GLN A 268 -12.24 6.33 18.20
#